data_AF-A0A1L3ZWJ4-F1
#
_entry.id   AF-A0A1L3ZWJ4-F1
#
_cell.length_a   1.000
_cell.length_b   1.000
_cell.length_c   1.000
_cell.angle_alpha   90.00
_cell.angle_beta   90.00
_cell.angle_gamma   90.00
#
_symmetry.space_group_name_H-M   'P 1'
#
loop_
_entity.id
_entity.type
_entity.pdbx_description
1 polymer ?
#
loop_
_entity_poly.entity_id
_entity_poly.type
_entity_poly.pdbx_seq_one_letter_code
_entity_poly.pdbx_strand_id
1 'polypeptide(L)'
;MAEWLIEHGIGETRAVLIEHGQIVEAIVERDDTGLRAGAVSEGRLTAILVPGKRGIVTLADGTETLIEPFPPAVTEGARLTVEVVREAIPEPGRAKMARVAASDDAPRPAPTVEQRVTAMGGRPRLLPPTGPDLLEQAGWSELLDEAARGDIAFPGGGLRISLTPAMTLIDVDGDLPPAELARAGAAAAGAAIRRLGITGSIGIDLPTMNGKAERMAAAEALDRALPQPFERTAVNGFGFMQIIRRRTRPSLPELVQADPALAAALALLRRAERQGGAGAVTIAASPAVVARIEANGAWVRELERRIGARLLLRTEASRPIWSGDVSREHP
;
A
#
# COMPACT_ATOMS: atom_id res chain seq x y z
N MET A 1 -21.96 8.48 6.22
CA MET A 1 -21.88 7.03 6.51
C MET A 1 -20.61 6.52 5.89
N ALA A 2 -19.81 5.73 6.62
CA ALA A 2 -18.58 5.15 6.09
C ALA A 2 -18.90 3.85 5.32
N GLU A 3 -18.34 3.68 4.13
CA GLU A 3 -18.59 2.52 3.26
C GLU A 3 -17.29 1.96 2.69
N TRP A 4 -17.13 0.63 2.73
CA TRP A 4 -16.02 -0.06 2.06
C TRP A 4 -16.41 -0.43 0.62
N LEU A 5 -15.66 0.09 -0.35
CA LEU A 5 -15.79 -0.27 -1.76
C LEU A 5 -14.61 -1.12 -2.18
N ILE A 6 -14.87 -2.18 -2.95
CA ILE A 6 -13.85 -3.08 -3.46
C ILE A 6 -13.98 -3.25 -4.96
N GLU A 7 -12.84 -3.19 -5.65
CA GLU A 7 -12.72 -3.39 -7.09
C GLU A 7 -11.69 -4.47 -7.39
N HIS A 8 -12.13 -5.50 -8.12
CA HIS A 8 -11.24 -6.46 -8.76
C HIS A 8 -10.78 -5.92 -10.11
N GLY A 9 -9.72 -5.11 -10.06
CA GLY A 9 -9.03 -4.62 -11.25
C GLY A 9 -8.25 -5.72 -11.95
N ILE A 10 -7.66 -5.37 -13.08
CA ILE A 10 -6.75 -6.24 -13.81
C ILE A 10 -5.36 -6.07 -13.19
N GLY A 11 -4.82 -7.13 -12.62
CA GLY A 11 -3.49 -7.13 -11.98
C GLY A 11 -3.47 -6.64 -10.53
N GLU A 12 -4.56 -6.05 -10.04
CA GLU A 12 -4.70 -5.66 -8.63
C GLU A 12 -6.17 -5.63 -8.15
N THR A 13 -6.38 -5.99 -6.89
CA THR A 13 -7.60 -5.70 -6.14
C THR A 13 -7.39 -4.46 -5.27
N ARG A 14 -8.35 -3.54 -5.32
CA ARG A 14 -8.33 -2.27 -4.59
C ARG A 14 -9.52 -2.22 -3.66
N ALA A 15 -9.32 -1.82 -2.41
CA ALA A 15 -10.40 -1.53 -1.49
C ALA A 15 -10.18 -0.18 -0.82
N VAL A 16 -11.23 0.62 -0.73
CA VAL A 16 -11.20 1.91 -0.05
C VAL A 16 -12.34 2.01 0.95
N LEU A 17 -12.07 2.59 2.12
CA LEU A 17 -13.10 3.10 3.01
C LEU A 17 -13.35 4.55 2.65
N ILE A 18 -14.57 4.88 2.26
CA ILE A 18 -15.00 6.24 1.97
C ILE A 18 -15.83 6.76 3.13
N GLU A 19 -15.47 7.95 3.63
CA GLU A 19 -16.21 8.68 4.64
C GLU A 19 -16.34 10.14 4.19
N HIS A 20 -17.57 10.67 4.21
CA HIS A 20 -17.89 12.03 3.72
C HIS A 20 -17.37 12.31 2.29
N GLY A 21 -17.40 11.31 1.41
CA GLY A 21 -16.95 11.43 0.02
C GLY A 21 -15.43 11.46 -0.15
N GLN A 22 -14.66 11.12 0.88
CA GLN A 22 -13.20 11.09 0.85
C GLN A 22 -12.69 9.69 1.23
N ILE A 23 -11.62 9.24 0.58
CA ILE A 23 -10.93 8.01 0.98
C ILE A 23 -10.24 8.25 2.32
N VAL A 24 -10.56 7.45 3.34
CA VAL A 24 -9.91 7.52 4.67
C VAL A 24 -9.01 6.32 4.95
N GLU A 25 -9.12 5.26 4.15
CA GLU A 25 -8.30 4.05 4.23
C GLU A 25 -8.26 3.37 2.87
N ALA A 26 -7.08 2.91 2.45
CA ALA A 26 -6.91 2.16 1.21
C ALA A 26 -6.12 0.87 1.44
N ILE A 27 -6.53 -0.18 0.74
CA ILE A 27 -5.86 -1.47 0.64
C ILE A 27 -5.65 -1.75 -0.84
N VAL A 28 -4.41 -1.99 -1.23
CA VAL A 28 -4.06 -2.46 -2.57
C VAL A 28 -3.40 -3.83 -2.43
N GLU A 29 -3.88 -4.77 -3.23
CA GLU A 29 -3.32 -6.11 -3.33
C GLU A 29 -3.05 -6.41 -4.80
N ARG A 30 -1.78 -6.44 -5.19
CA ARG A 30 -1.38 -6.81 -6.55
C ARG A 30 -1.33 -8.34 -6.69
N ASP A 31 -1.54 -8.81 -7.90
CA ASP A 31 -1.48 -10.24 -8.20
C ASP A 31 -0.04 -10.79 -8.21
N ASP A 32 0.96 -9.90 -8.33
CA ASP A 32 2.38 -10.23 -8.48
C ASP A 32 3.20 -10.21 -7.17
N THR A 33 2.60 -9.88 -6.02
CA THR A 33 3.32 -9.68 -4.75
C THR A 33 3.77 -10.97 -4.04
N GLY A 34 3.52 -12.14 -4.64
CA GLY A 34 3.97 -13.42 -4.10
C GLY A 34 3.25 -13.82 -2.80
N LEU A 35 4.01 -14.16 -1.75
CA LEU A 35 3.46 -14.63 -0.47
C LEU A 35 2.68 -13.54 0.27
N ARG A 36 1.44 -13.85 0.62
CA ARG A 36 0.50 -12.94 1.28
C ARG A 36 0.40 -13.19 2.78
N ALA A 37 0.29 -12.12 3.56
CA ALA A 37 0.20 -12.23 5.01
C ALA A 37 -1.05 -13.02 5.43
N GLY A 38 -0.87 -13.94 6.38
CA GLY A 38 -1.88 -14.86 6.87
C GLY A 38 -1.98 -16.17 6.07
N ALA A 39 -1.24 -16.36 4.97
CA ALA A 39 -1.15 -17.69 4.35
C ALA A 39 -0.41 -18.64 5.29
N VAL A 40 -0.89 -19.88 5.40
CA VAL A 40 -0.24 -20.96 6.15
C VAL A 40 0.20 -22.02 5.16
N SER A 41 1.48 -22.36 5.19
CA SER A 41 2.09 -23.30 4.26
C SER A 41 3.09 -24.21 4.97
N GLU A 42 3.30 -25.40 4.42
CA GLU A 42 4.43 -26.23 4.82
C GLU A 42 5.74 -25.69 4.22
N GLY A 43 6.82 -25.78 4.99
CA GLY A 43 8.16 -25.42 4.54
C GLY A 43 9.23 -26.28 5.20
N ARG A 44 10.48 -26.04 4.80
CA ARG A 44 11.66 -26.66 5.38
C ARG A 44 12.64 -25.58 5.84
N LEU A 45 13.16 -25.70 7.06
CA LEU A 45 14.27 -24.86 7.52
C LEU A 45 15.53 -25.25 6.74
N THR A 46 15.94 -24.45 5.76
CA THR A 46 17.05 -24.79 4.83
C THR A 46 18.37 -24.17 5.22
N ALA A 47 18.36 -23.10 6.02
CA ALA A 47 19.59 -22.49 6.52
C ALA A 47 19.38 -21.87 7.91
N ILE A 48 20.32 -22.08 8.81
CA ILE A 48 20.40 -21.33 10.07
C ILE A 48 21.35 -20.14 9.89
N LEU A 49 20.82 -18.92 9.98
CA LEU A 49 21.58 -17.68 9.84
C LEU A 49 22.15 -17.19 11.17
N VAL A 50 21.38 -17.35 12.25
CA VAL A 50 21.78 -17.05 13.63
C VAL A 50 21.30 -18.21 14.50
N PRO A 51 22.20 -18.97 15.14
CA PRO A 51 21.84 -20.11 15.96
C PRO A 51 20.73 -19.79 16.97
N GLY A 52 19.67 -20.60 16.97
CA GLY A 52 18.51 -20.49 17.88
C GLY A 52 17.64 -19.24 17.69
N LYS A 53 17.90 -18.39 16.68
CA LYS A 53 17.20 -17.12 16.51
C LYS A 53 16.68 -16.88 15.11
N ARG A 54 17.49 -17.10 14.06
CA ARG A 54 17.12 -16.69 12.71
C ARG A 54 17.52 -17.72 11.68
N GLY A 55 16.62 -18.02 10.76
CA GLY A 55 16.86 -18.97 9.68
C GLY A 55 16.07 -18.64 8.42
N ILE A 56 16.30 -19.45 7.39
CA ILE A 56 15.57 -19.42 6.13
C ILE A 56 14.67 -20.65 6.06
N VAL A 57 13.37 -20.42 5.83
CA VAL A 57 12.41 -21.47 5.50
C VAL A 57 12.12 -21.40 4.01
N THR A 58 12.38 -22.50 3.30
CA THR A 58 12.00 -22.65 1.90
C THR A 58 10.66 -23.36 1.82
N LEU A 59 9.69 -22.74 1.15
CA LEU A 59 8.36 -23.31 0.92
C LEU A 59 8.38 -24.34 -0.22
N ALA A 60 7.27 -25.06 -0.39
CA ALA A 60 7.15 -26.11 -1.41
C ALA A 60 7.38 -25.61 -2.85
N ASP A 61 7.07 -24.34 -3.13
CA ASP A 61 7.29 -23.69 -4.43
C ASP A 61 8.71 -23.13 -4.62
N GLY A 62 9.60 -23.34 -3.65
CA GLY A 62 10.98 -22.83 -3.66
C GLY A 62 11.13 -21.42 -3.11
N THR A 63 10.05 -20.76 -2.68
CA THR A 63 10.12 -19.41 -2.11
C THR A 63 10.86 -19.43 -0.78
N GLU A 64 11.90 -18.62 -0.66
CA GLU A 64 12.63 -18.42 0.60
C GLU A 64 11.96 -17.35 1.48
N THR A 65 11.84 -17.66 2.77
CA THR A 65 11.26 -16.78 3.79
C THR A 65 12.14 -16.71 5.03
N LEU A 66 12.09 -15.58 5.72
CA LEU A 66 12.80 -15.38 6.98
C LEU A 66 11.94 -15.89 8.14
N ILE A 67 12.51 -16.72 9.01
CA ILE A 67 11.89 -17.07 10.29
C ILE A 67 12.72 -16.54 11.47
N GLU A 68 12.08 -15.84 12.41
CA GLU A 68 12.73 -15.30 13.60
C GLU A 68 11.68 -15.00 14.70
N PRO A 69 11.77 -15.56 15.92
CA PRO A 69 12.51 -16.78 16.24
C PRO A 69 11.90 -18.01 15.53
N PHE A 70 12.68 -19.08 15.37
CA PHE A 70 12.16 -20.41 15.04
C PHE A 70 12.17 -21.31 16.30
N PRO A 71 11.34 -22.36 16.37
CA PRO A 71 11.27 -23.20 17.57
C PRO A 71 12.61 -23.88 17.88
N PRO A 72 13.08 -23.91 19.15
CA PRO A 72 14.42 -24.40 19.51
C PRO A 72 14.71 -25.86 19.11
N ALA A 73 13.67 -26.69 19.01
CA ALA A 73 13.81 -28.10 18.63
C ALA A 73 13.95 -28.34 17.12
N VAL A 74 13.75 -27.30 16.29
CA VAL A 74 13.80 -27.41 14.83
C VAL A 74 15.24 -27.26 14.36
N THR A 75 15.76 -28.29 13.70
CA THR A 75 17.10 -28.30 13.10
C THR A 75 17.06 -27.98 11.61
N GLU A 76 18.21 -27.62 11.05
CA GLU A 76 18.33 -27.51 9.60
C GLU A 76 17.90 -28.82 8.91
N GLY A 77 17.16 -28.69 7.81
CA GLY A 77 16.52 -29.78 7.08
C GLY A 77 15.15 -30.19 7.62
N ALA A 78 14.72 -29.75 8.81
CA ALA A 78 13.43 -30.13 9.37
C ALA A 78 12.25 -29.45 8.66
N ARG A 79 11.12 -30.16 8.57
CA ARG A 79 9.85 -29.60 8.09
C ARG A 79 9.12 -28.90 9.23
N LEU A 80 8.40 -27.84 8.89
CA LEU A 80 7.55 -27.10 9.80
C LEU A 80 6.44 -26.41 9.01
N THR A 81 5.30 -26.23 9.66
CA THR A 81 4.23 -25.39 9.14
C THR A 81 4.47 -23.96 9.58
N VAL A 82 4.27 -23.02 8.66
CA VAL A 82 4.56 -21.60 8.89
C VAL A 82 3.44 -20.71 8.39
N GLU A 83 3.15 -19.65 9.14
CA GLU A 83 2.27 -18.56 8.73
C GLU A 83 3.09 -17.37 8.25
N VAL A 84 2.71 -16.78 7.12
CA VAL A 84 3.30 -15.52 6.64
C VAL A 84 2.83 -14.38 7.54
N VAL A 85 3.73 -13.81 8.33
CA VAL A 85 3.42 -12.71 9.27
C VAL A 85 3.76 -11.32 8.71
N ARG A 86 4.64 -11.27 7.70
CA ARG A 86 4.95 -10.06 6.93
C ARG A 86 5.28 -10.44 5.49
N GLU A 87 4.61 -9.79 4.54
CA GLU A 87 4.89 -9.93 3.12
C GLU A 87 6.29 -9.42 2.76
N ALA A 88 6.77 -9.74 1.57
CA ALA A 88 7.97 -9.12 1.06
C ALA A 88 7.75 -7.60 0.95
N ILE A 89 8.71 -6.79 1.41
CA ILE A 89 8.62 -5.34 1.28
C ILE A 89 9.66 -4.87 0.27
N PRO A 90 9.27 -4.19 -0.81
CA PRO A 90 10.23 -3.62 -1.73
C PRO A 90 11.02 -2.51 -1.01
N GLU A 91 12.34 -2.49 -1.24
CA GLU A 91 13.22 -1.43 -0.78
C GLU A 91 14.27 -1.17 -1.86
N PRO A 92 14.74 0.09 -2.03
CA PRO A 92 15.81 0.39 -2.97
C PRO A 92 17.03 -0.52 -2.76
N GLY A 93 17.48 -1.17 -3.83
CA GLY A 93 18.65 -2.07 -3.83
C GLY A 93 18.32 -3.52 -3.45
N ARG A 94 17.70 -3.79 -2.29
CA ARG A 94 17.36 -5.16 -1.86
C ARG A 94 16.04 -5.21 -1.11
N ALA A 95 15.07 -5.91 -1.67
CA ALA A 95 13.79 -6.17 -1.01
C ALA A 95 13.97 -6.92 0.32
N LYS A 96 13.17 -6.55 1.32
CA LYS A 96 13.04 -7.32 2.56
C LYS A 96 12.21 -8.55 2.27
N MET A 97 12.86 -9.72 2.34
CA MET A 97 12.21 -11.04 2.24
C MET A 97 10.96 -11.12 3.13
N ALA A 98 9.96 -11.88 2.69
CA ALA A 98 8.79 -12.19 3.51
C ALA A 98 9.24 -12.85 4.82
N ARG A 99 8.53 -12.57 5.92
CA ARG A 99 8.77 -13.17 7.23
C ARG A 99 7.64 -14.11 7.59
N VAL A 100 8.00 -15.27 8.10
CA VAL A 100 7.07 -16.28 8.60
C VAL A 100 7.27 -16.53 10.09
N ALA A 101 6.25 -17.08 10.75
CA ALA A 101 6.31 -17.62 12.09
C ALA A 101 5.89 -19.10 12.05
N ALA A 102 6.43 -19.93 12.94
CA ALA A 102 5.95 -21.30 13.08
C ALA A 102 4.48 -21.31 13.50
N SER A 103 3.71 -22.23 12.94
CA SER A 103 2.27 -22.37 13.19
C SER A 103 1.90 -23.86 13.29
N ASP A 104 0.89 -24.15 14.11
CA ASP A 104 0.27 -25.47 14.20
C ASP A 104 -1.03 -25.55 13.37
N ASP A 105 -1.41 -24.46 12.70
CA ASP A 105 -2.60 -24.41 11.84
C ASP A 105 -2.42 -25.30 10.60
N ALA A 106 -3.54 -25.81 10.07
CA ALA A 106 -3.54 -26.48 8.78
C ALA A 106 -3.21 -25.50 7.64
N PRO A 107 -2.52 -25.94 6.57
CA PRO A 107 -2.24 -25.11 5.40
C PRO A 107 -3.51 -24.47 4.83
N ARG A 108 -3.45 -23.17 4.56
CA ARG A 108 -4.56 -22.37 4.03
C ARG A 108 -4.06 -21.16 3.25
N PRO A 109 -4.80 -20.68 2.23
CA PRO A 109 -4.47 -19.43 1.57
C PRO A 109 -4.58 -18.24 2.52
N ALA A 110 -3.93 -17.13 2.16
CA ALA A 110 -4.12 -15.87 2.86
C ALA A 110 -5.57 -15.37 2.73
N PRO A 111 -6.08 -14.62 3.72
CA PRO A 111 -7.39 -13.99 3.62
C PRO A 111 -7.45 -13.01 2.44
N THR A 112 -8.52 -13.10 1.66
CA THR A 112 -8.87 -12.15 0.58
C THR A 112 -9.10 -10.73 1.12
N VAL A 113 -9.10 -9.72 0.24
CA VAL A 113 -9.36 -8.33 0.62
C VAL A 113 -10.72 -8.19 1.33
N GLU A 114 -11.75 -8.88 0.83
CA GLU A 114 -13.11 -8.92 1.39
C GLU A 114 -13.11 -9.49 2.81
N GLN A 115 -12.41 -10.61 3.01
CA GLN A 115 -12.29 -11.25 4.31
C GLN A 115 -11.55 -10.34 5.30
N ARG A 116 -10.52 -9.63 4.85
CA ARG A 116 -9.81 -8.66 5.70
C ARG A 116 -10.69 -7.48 6.07
N VAL A 117 -11.41 -6.90 5.11
CA VAL A 117 -12.37 -5.81 5.37
C VAL A 117 -13.43 -6.26 6.38
N THR A 118 -13.96 -7.48 6.22
CA THR A 118 -14.94 -8.06 7.13
C THR A 118 -14.36 -8.27 8.54
N ALA A 119 -13.12 -8.76 8.65
CA ALA A 119 -12.44 -8.96 9.92
C ALA A 119 -12.16 -7.64 10.67
N MET A 120 -12.05 -6.52 9.95
CA MET A 120 -11.96 -5.17 10.53
C MET A 120 -13.34 -4.60 10.94
N GLY A 121 -14.41 -5.39 10.84
CA GLY A 121 -15.79 -4.96 11.11
C GLY A 121 -16.44 -4.17 9.97
N GLY A 122 -15.78 -4.09 8.80
CA GLY A 122 -16.31 -3.46 7.60
C GLY A 122 -17.35 -4.32 6.89
N ARG A 123 -18.16 -3.69 6.04
CA ARG A 123 -19.09 -4.37 5.13
C ARG A 123 -18.64 -4.12 3.69
N PRO A 124 -17.98 -5.08 3.04
CA PRO A 124 -17.44 -4.86 1.70
C PRO A 124 -18.56 -4.78 0.67
N ARG A 125 -18.57 -3.73 -0.15
CA ARG A 125 -19.36 -3.65 -1.37
C ARG A 125 -18.48 -3.82 -2.59
N LEU A 126 -18.65 -4.94 -3.28
CA LEU A 126 -17.99 -5.19 -4.56
C LEU A 126 -18.59 -4.26 -5.63
N LEU A 127 -17.71 -3.59 -6.37
CA LEU A 127 -18.06 -2.77 -7.51
C LEU A 127 -17.98 -3.60 -8.80
N PRO A 128 -18.93 -3.43 -9.73
CA PRO A 128 -18.86 -4.08 -11.03
C PRO A 128 -17.65 -3.56 -11.83
N PRO A 129 -17.10 -4.36 -12.75
CA PRO A 129 -15.98 -3.94 -13.60
C PRO A 129 -16.29 -2.70 -14.44
N THR A 130 -17.55 -2.48 -14.82
CA THR A 130 -18.00 -1.34 -15.62
C THR A 130 -18.92 -0.43 -14.83
N GLY A 131 -18.94 0.87 -15.15
CA GLY A 131 -19.81 1.85 -14.51
C GLY A 131 -19.01 3.02 -13.94
N PRO A 132 -19.63 3.88 -13.10
CA PRO A 132 -18.98 5.06 -12.57
C PRO A 132 -17.73 4.70 -11.77
N ASP A 133 -16.70 5.53 -11.90
CA ASP A 133 -15.48 5.39 -11.10
C ASP A 133 -15.66 5.99 -9.71
N LEU A 134 -16.21 5.21 -8.79
CA LEU A 134 -16.50 5.68 -7.43
C LEU A 134 -15.22 5.90 -6.61
N LEU A 135 -14.15 5.17 -6.91
CA LEU A 135 -12.84 5.38 -6.30
C LEU A 135 -12.24 6.70 -6.80
N GLU A 136 -12.27 6.93 -8.10
CA GLU A 136 -11.80 8.20 -8.68
C GLU A 136 -12.60 9.40 -8.17
N GLN A 137 -13.94 9.28 -8.09
CA GLN A 137 -14.79 10.33 -7.51
C GLN A 137 -14.43 10.68 -6.05
N ALA A 138 -13.82 9.75 -5.32
CA ALA A 138 -13.37 9.94 -3.95
C ALA A 138 -11.89 10.33 -3.82
N GLY A 139 -11.21 10.57 -4.95
CA GLY A 139 -9.84 11.06 -5.00
C GLY A 139 -8.77 9.97 -5.17
N TRP A 140 -9.05 8.91 -5.92
CA TRP A 140 -8.09 7.80 -6.10
C TRP A 140 -6.80 8.23 -6.82
N SER A 141 -6.91 9.03 -7.90
CA SER A 141 -5.73 9.51 -8.62
C SER A 141 -4.89 10.46 -7.75
N GLU A 142 -5.53 11.31 -6.96
CA GLU A 142 -4.87 12.17 -5.98
C GLU A 142 -4.14 11.36 -4.92
N LEU A 143 -4.77 10.29 -4.40
CA LEU A 143 -4.14 9.38 -3.44
C LEU A 143 -2.89 8.69 -4.02
N LEU A 144 -2.94 8.26 -5.28
CA LEU A 144 -1.78 7.69 -5.96
C LEU A 144 -0.68 8.72 -6.17
N ASP A 145 -1.03 9.96 -6.49
CA ASP A 145 -0.07 11.05 -6.67
C ASP A 145 0.63 11.40 -5.35
N GLU A 146 -0.12 11.51 -4.25
CA GLU A 146 0.41 11.68 -2.91
C GLU A 146 1.29 10.50 -2.49
N ALA A 147 0.92 9.26 -2.82
CA ALA A 147 1.75 8.09 -2.55
C ALA A 147 3.06 8.09 -3.36
N ALA A 148 3.01 8.58 -4.61
CA ALA A 148 4.16 8.67 -5.48
C ALA A 148 5.15 9.76 -5.05
N ARG A 149 4.64 10.95 -4.70
CA ARG A 149 5.46 12.14 -4.40
C ARG A 149 5.79 12.30 -2.92
N GLY A 150 4.88 11.86 -2.05
CA GLY A 150 4.96 12.07 -0.61
C GLY A 150 4.52 13.47 -0.16
N ASP A 151 4.09 14.37 -1.04
CA ASP A 151 3.59 15.69 -0.68
C ASP A 151 2.07 15.66 -0.48
N ILE A 152 1.59 16.07 0.70
CA ILE A 152 0.15 16.09 1.06
C ILE A 152 -0.21 17.46 1.61
N ALA A 153 -1.12 18.17 0.96
CA ALA A 153 -1.60 19.46 1.45
C ALA A 153 -2.67 19.31 2.53
N PHE A 154 -2.68 20.22 3.51
CA PHE A 154 -3.80 20.40 4.43
C PHE A 154 -4.02 21.91 4.69
N PRO A 155 -5.19 22.34 5.21
CA PRO A 155 -5.42 23.75 5.50
C PRO A 155 -4.36 24.34 6.44
N GLY A 156 -3.57 25.30 5.95
CA GLY A 156 -2.51 25.98 6.70
C GLY A 156 -1.15 25.26 6.71
N GLY A 157 -0.95 24.21 5.89
CA GLY A 157 0.33 23.53 5.80
C GLY A 157 0.40 22.37 4.81
N GLY A 158 1.46 21.60 4.91
CA GLY A 158 1.68 20.39 4.12
C GLY A 158 2.53 19.37 4.87
N LEU A 159 2.41 18.12 4.44
CA LEU A 159 3.26 17.02 4.87
C LEU A 159 4.23 16.67 3.75
N ARG A 160 5.48 16.36 4.10
CA ARG A 160 6.42 15.67 3.23
C ARG A 160 6.78 14.30 3.80
N ILE A 161 6.34 13.26 3.11
CA ILE A 161 6.57 11.85 3.47
C ILE A 161 7.80 11.33 2.72
N SER A 162 8.80 10.89 3.48
CA SER A 162 10.01 10.27 2.95
C SER A 162 10.14 8.83 3.41
N LEU A 163 10.22 7.90 2.45
CA LEU A 163 10.52 6.50 2.73
C LEU A 163 12.04 6.34 2.90
N THR A 164 12.49 5.93 4.09
CA THR A 164 13.90 5.63 4.35
C THR A 164 14.09 4.15 4.73
N PRO A 165 15.31 3.60 4.64
CA PRO A 165 15.54 2.19 4.97
C PRO A 165 15.16 1.79 6.41
N ALA A 166 15.25 2.74 7.36
CA ALA A 166 15.01 2.50 8.77
C ALA A 166 13.56 2.80 9.19
N MET A 167 12.99 3.89 8.69
CA MET A 167 11.66 4.37 9.07
C MET A 167 11.05 5.29 8.01
N THR A 168 9.75 5.50 8.05
CA THR A 168 9.11 6.58 7.29
C THR A 168 9.24 7.89 8.08
N LEU A 169 9.71 8.96 7.44
CA LEU A 169 9.75 10.30 8.05
C LEU A 169 8.64 11.16 7.45
N ILE A 170 7.95 11.91 8.30
CA ILE A 170 6.90 12.86 7.93
C ILE A 170 7.31 14.22 8.50
N ASP A 171 7.64 15.14 7.61
CA ASP A 171 7.94 16.53 7.92
C ASP A 171 6.67 17.38 7.80
N VAL A 172 6.52 18.37 8.69
CA VAL A 172 5.33 19.23 8.77
C VAL A 172 5.75 20.70 8.66
N ASP A 173 5.33 21.31 7.56
CA ASP A 173 5.58 22.72 7.25
C ASP A 173 4.27 23.48 7.03
N GLY A 174 4.29 24.80 7.24
CA GLY A 174 3.10 25.65 7.03
C GLY A 174 3.27 27.08 7.51
N ASP A 175 2.19 27.84 7.44
CA ASP A 175 2.13 29.26 7.79
C ASP A 175 1.34 29.56 9.07
N LEU A 176 0.81 28.51 9.71
CA LEU A 176 0.12 28.61 11.00
C LEU A 176 1.10 28.87 12.17
N PRO A 177 0.63 29.46 13.30
CA PRO A 177 1.42 29.51 14.53
C PRO A 177 1.90 28.12 14.97
N PRO A 178 3.10 27.96 15.55
CA PRO A 178 3.72 26.64 15.77
C PRO A 178 2.85 25.61 16.51
N ALA A 179 2.13 26.01 17.55
CA ALA A 179 1.24 25.10 18.30
C ALA A 179 0.02 24.67 17.47
N GLU A 180 -0.52 25.57 16.64
CA GLU A 180 -1.64 25.28 15.75
C GLU A 180 -1.19 24.38 14.59
N LEU A 181 -0.03 24.69 14.00
CA LEU A 181 0.59 23.88 12.95
C LEU A 181 0.92 22.48 13.43
N ALA A 182 1.51 22.33 14.62
CA ALA A 182 1.80 21.02 15.20
C ALA A 182 0.53 20.18 15.40
N ARG A 183 -0.55 20.80 15.88
CA ARG A 183 -1.83 20.10 16.09
C ARG A 183 -2.48 19.69 14.77
N ALA A 184 -2.53 20.60 13.80
CA ALA A 184 -3.10 20.34 12.48
C ALA A 184 -2.27 19.30 11.70
N GLY A 185 -0.95 19.46 11.70
CA GLY A 185 0.00 18.55 11.07
C GLY A 185 -0.02 17.15 11.70
N ALA A 186 -0.09 17.03 13.03
CA ALA A 186 -0.22 15.73 13.69
C ALA A 186 -1.54 15.00 13.31
N ALA A 187 -2.66 15.73 13.21
CA ALA A 187 -3.91 15.16 12.72
C ALA A 187 -3.81 14.73 11.25
N ALA A 188 -3.24 15.59 10.39
CA ALA A 188 -3.04 15.30 8.97
C ALA A 188 -2.11 14.10 8.77
N ALA A 189 -1.02 14.00 9.54
CA ALA A 189 -0.10 12.87 9.51
C ALA A 189 -0.79 11.57 9.95
N GLY A 190 -1.61 11.60 11.00
CA GLY A 190 -2.39 10.43 11.43
C GLY A 190 -3.36 9.95 10.35
N ALA A 191 -4.07 10.88 9.72
CA ALA A 191 -4.96 10.60 8.60
C ALA A 191 -4.19 10.03 7.39
N ALA A 192 -3.04 10.60 7.03
CA ALA A 192 -2.19 10.12 5.95
C ALA A 192 -1.63 8.71 6.23
N ILE A 193 -1.15 8.44 7.44
CA ILE A 193 -0.65 7.13 7.87
C ILE A 193 -1.73 6.06 7.70
N ARG A 194 -2.97 6.36 8.09
CA ARG A 194 -4.11 5.46 7.90
C ARG A 194 -4.43 5.29 6.42
N ARG A 195 -4.65 6.39 5.72
CA ARG A 195 -5.12 6.44 4.33
C ARG A 195 -4.18 5.75 3.36
N LEU A 196 -2.87 5.94 3.55
CA LEU A 196 -1.80 5.35 2.72
C LEU A 196 -1.31 3.98 3.22
N GLY A 197 -1.84 3.50 4.35
CA GLY A 197 -1.45 2.21 4.92
C GLY A 197 0.01 2.16 5.41
N ILE A 198 0.57 3.28 5.86
CA ILE A 198 1.97 3.37 6.31
C ILE A 198 2.14 2.62 7.62
N THR A 199 3.10 1.70 7.68
CA THR A 199 3.37 0.87 8.87
C THR A 199 4.88 0.74 9.15
N GLY A 200 5.24 0.08 10.26
CA GLY A 200 6.62 -0.02 10.73
C GLY A 200 6.98 1.12 11.68
N SER A 201 8.25 1.52 11.67
CA SER A 201 8.73 2.69 12.40
C SER A 201 8.42 3.94 11.58
N ILE A 202 7.81 4.93 12.21
CA ILE A 202 7.40 6.20 11.61
C ILE A 202 7.85 7.32 12.54
N GLY A 203 8.37 8.41 11.98
CA GLY A 203 8.77 9.61 12.70
C GLY A 203 8.02 10.79 12.14
N ILE A 204 7.44 11.62 13.01
CA ILE A 204 6.81 12.88 12.65
C ILE A 204 7.64 13.99 13.24
N ASP A 205 8.13 14.89 12.38
CA ASP A 205 8.81 16.11 12.76
C ASP A 205 7.79 17.26 12.77
N LEU A 206 7.37 17.67 13.97
CA LEU A 206 6.44 18.79 14.16
C LEU A 206 7.25 20.05 14.47
N PRO A 207 6.71 21.26 14.19
CA PRO A 207 7.35 22.49 14.62
C PRO A 207 7.54 22.50 16.15
N THR A 208 8.59 23.18 16.59
CA THR A 208 8.93 23.27 18.01
C THR A 208 7.82 23.98 18.80
N MET A 209 7.42 23.37 19.91
CA MET A 209 6.37 23.86 20.83
C MET A 209 6.96 24.21 22.18
N ASN A 210 6.51 25.32 22.77
CA ASN A 210 7.04 25.86 24.02
C ASN A 210 6.49 25.11 25.24
N GLY A 211 5.23 24.64 25.16
CA GLY A 211 4.51 24.07 26.29
C GLY A 211 4.33 22.55 26.24
N LYS A 212 4.26 21.92 27.42
CA LYS A 212 3.81 20.53 27.56
C LYS A 212 2.36 20.35 27.06
N ALA A 213 1.49 21.32 27.32
CA ALA A 213 0.09 21.28 26.90
C ALA A 213 -0.07 21.25 25.37
N GLU A 214 0.71 22.05 24.64
CA GLU A 214 0.73 22.08 23.17
C GLU A 214 1.17 20.72 22.60
N ARG A 215 2.26 20.16 23.16
CA ARG A 215 2.78 18.84 22.79
C ARG A 215 1.77 17.71 23.02
N MET A 216 1.02 17.78 24.13
CA MET A 216 -0.07 16.84 24.42
C MET A 216 -1.22 16.99 23.43
N ALA A 217 -1.63 18.23 23.12
CA ALA A 217 -2.71 18.49 22.17
C ALA A 217 -2.40 17.97 20.76
N ALA A 218 -1.14 18.08 20.30
CA ALA A 218 -0.70 17.49 19.03
C ALA A 218 -0.76 15.95 19.07
N ALA A 219 -0.31 15.34 20.16
CA ALA A 219 -0.37 13.89 20.34
C ALA A 219 -1.82 13.36 20.34
N GLU A 220 -2.73 14.04 21.04
CA GLU A 220 -4.15 13.71 21.04
C GLU A 220 -4.81 13.91 19.66
N ALA A 221 -4.33 14.87 18.87
CA ALA A 221 -4.80 15.09 17.52
C ALA A 221 -4.42 13.92 16.59
N LEU A 222 -3.19 13.41 16.71
CA LEU A 222 -2.78 12.17 16.04
C LEU A 222 -3.66 10.99 16.48
N ASP A 223 -3.84 10.79 17.79
CA ASP A 223 -4.58 9.64 18.33
C ASP A 223 -6.04 9.58 17.85
N ARG A 224 -6.66 10.75 17.63
CA ARG A 224 -8.01 10.83 17.06
C ARG A 224 -8.04 10.48 15.57
N ALA A 225 -6.98 10.83 14.83
CA ALA A 225 -6.93 10.63 13.38
C ALA A 225 -6.46 9.22 12.98
N LEU A 226 -5.59 8.61 13.78
CA LEU A 226 -5.01 7.30 13.53
C LEU A 226 -5.63 6.25 14.49
N PRO A 227 -6.44 5.31 14.01
CA PRO A 227 -6.98 4.25 14.86
C PRO A 227 -5.90 3.25 15.31
N GLN A 228 -6.07 2.75 16.54
CA GLN A 228 -5.29 1.64 17.11
C GLN A 228 -5.44 0.36 16.26
N PRO A 229 -4.43 -0.53 16.22
CA PRO A 229 -3.24 -0.57 17.09
C PRO A 229 -2.04 0.24 16.58
N PHE A 230 -1.40 0.98 17.49
CA PHE A 230 -0.06 1.56 17.35
C PHE A 230 0.50 1.95 18.73
N GLU A 231 1.83 1.95 18.84
CA GLU A 231 2.53 2.56 19.96
C GLU A 231 3.13 3.89 19.51
N ARG A 232 3.23 4.87 20.41
CA ARG A 232 3.94 6.11 20.13
C ARG A 232 4.65 6.66 21.35
N THR A 233 5.69 7.46 21.12
CA THR A 233 6.28 8.28 22.17
C THR A 233 5.40 9.50 22.46
N ALA A 234 5.72 10.22 23.54
CA ALA A 234 5.31 11.61 23.64
C ALA A 234 6.04 12.45 22.58
N VAL A 235 5.49 13.62 22.24
CA VAL A 235 6.26 14.63 21.47
C VAL A 235 7.39 15.13 22.37
N ASN A 236 8.63 15.05 21.89
CA ASN A 236 9.80 15.49 22.65
C ASN A 236 9.97 17.02 22.61
N GLY A 237 11.00 17.54 23.27
CA GLY A 237 11.27 18.99 23.34
C GLY A 237 11.63 19.64 22.00
N PHE A 238 11.93 18.85 20.97
CA PHE A 238 12.29 19.30 19.62
C PHE A 238 11.15 19.13 18.61
N GLY A 239 9.97 18.64 19.04
CA GLY A 239 8.82 18.45 18.15
C GLY A 239 8.71 17.05 17.53
N PHE A 240 9.65 16.14 17.81
CA PHE A 240 9.63 14.81 17.21
C PHE A 240 8.74 13.82 17.97
N MET A 241 8.00 13.01 17.22
CA MET A 241 7.23 11.86 17.71
C MET A 241 7.55 10.60 16.92
N GLN A 242 7.86 9.50 17.62
CA GLN A 242 7.99 8.19 16.99
C GLN A 242 6.71 7.38 17.17
N ILE A 243 6.30 6.69 16.11
CA ILE A 243 5.16 5.76 16.07
C ILE A 243 5.67 4.40 15.60
N ILE A 244 5.18 3.32 16.23
CA ILE A 244 5.40 1.94 15.81
C ILE A 244 4.05 1.31 15.46
N ARG A 245 3.91 0.87 14.21
CA ARG A 245 2.76 0.09 13.71
C ARG A 245 3.23 -1.26 13.20
N ARG A 246 2.45 -2.32 13.45
CA ARG A 246 2.76 -3.65 12.96
C ARG A 246 2.84 -3.63 11.42
N ARG A 247 4.02 -3.94 10.88
CA ARG A 247 4.27 -4.04 9.43
C ARG A 247 3.96 -5.44 8.94
N THR A 248 2.84 -5.62 8.25
CA THR A 248 2.39 -6.90 7.70
C THR A 248 2.51 -6.95 6.18
N ARG A 249 2.44 -5.81 5.49
CA ARG A 249 2.50 -5.69 4.04
C ARG A 249 3.08 -4.34 3.59
N PRO A 250 3.46 -4.18 2.32
CA PRO A 250 3.84 -2.89 1.79
C PRO A 250 2.70 -1.87 1.90
N SER A 251 3.03 -0.65 2.26
CA SER A 251 2.17 0.52 2.18
C SER A 251 2.01 0.98 0.73
N LEU A 252 1.00 1.82 0.46
CA LEU A 252 0.77 2.33 -0.88
C LEU A 252 1.98 3.11 -1.44
N PRO A 253 2.64 4.01 -0.67
CA PRO A 253 3.86 4.66 -1.13
C PRO A 253 4.98 3.66 -1.48
N GLU A 254 5.18 2.60 -0.66
CA GLU A 254 6.18 1.57 -0.96
C GLU A 254 5.87 0.82 -2.26
N LEU A 255 4.59 0.51 -2.54
CA LEU A 255 4.18 -0.15 -3.78
C LEU A 255 4.34 0.74 -5.02
N VAL A 256 3.98 2.02 -4.90
CA VAL A 256 3.99 2.98 -6.02
C VAL A 256 5.41 3.41 -6.34
N GLN A 257 6.24 3.72 -5.33
CA GLN A 257 7.60 4.19 -5.54
C GLN A 257 8.56 3.06 -5.95
N ALA A 258 8.29 1.81 -5.56
CA ALA A 258 9.14 0.67 -5.93
C ALA A 258 9.05 0.29 -7.41
N ASP A 259 7.85 0.38 -8.00
CA ASP A 259 7.66 0.18 -9.45
C ASP A 259 6.65 1.19 -10.00
N PRO A 260 7.10 2.42 -10.30
CA PRO A 260 6.22 3.47 -10.82
C PRO A 260 5.62 3.11 -12.18
N ALA A 261 6.32 2.32 -13.01
CA ALA A 261 5.83 1.90 -14.31
C ALA A 261 4.68 0.91 -14.19
N LEU A 262 4.77 -0.05 -13.26
CA LEU A 262 3.69 -0.96 -12.93
C LEU A 262 2.49 -0.21 -12.34
N ALA A 263 2.72 0.70 -11.38
CA ALA A 263 1.63 1.49 -10.79
C ALA A 263 0.86 2.30 -11.85
N ALA A 264 1.58 2.97 -12.76
CA ALA A 264 0.97 3.71 -13.86
C ALA A 264 0.25 2.79 -14.87
N ALA A 265 0.79 1.61 -15.17
CA ALA A 265 0.15 0.63 -16.05
C ALA A 265 -1.20 0.17 -15.49
N LEU A 266 -1.24 -0.23 -14.21
CA LEU A 266 -2.48 -0.68 -13.54
C LEU A 266 -3.53 0.43 -13.49
N ALA A 267 -3.11 1.67 -13.19
CA ALA A 267 -4.01 2.83 -13.22
C ALA A 267 -4.59 3.10 -14.62
N LEU A 268 -3.79 2.96 -15.69
CA LEU A 268 -4.26 3.15 -17.07
C LEU A 268 -5.17 2.02 -17.54
N LEU A 269 -4.87 0.76 -17.19
CA LEU A 269 -5.77 -0.37 -17.46
C LEU A 269 -7.15 -0.14 -16.84
N ARG A 270 -7.17 0.38 -15.61
CA ARG A 270 -8.42 0.72 -14.92
C ARG A 270 -9.20 1.85 -15.60
N ARG A 271 -8.51 2.91 -16.04
CA ARG A 271 -9.13 4.01 -16.80
C ARG A 271 -9.67 3.51 -18.15
N ALA A 272 -8.95 2.61 -18.82
CA ALA A 272 -9.37 1.95 -20.06
C ALA A 272 -10.61 1.08 -19.88
N GLU A 273 -10.69 0.32 -18.78
CA GLU A 273 -11.85 -0.51 -18.46
C GLU A 273 -13.15 0.29 -18.32
N ARG A 274 -13.06 1.58 -17.99
CA ARG A 274 -14.21 2.48 -17.85
C ARG A 274 -14.55 3.31 -19.07
N GLN A 275 -13.78 3.18 -20.15
CA GLN A 275 -14.15 3.79 -21.43
C GLN A 275 -15.33 3.02 -22.02
N GLY A 276 -16.56 3.46 -21.72
CA GLY A 276 -17.77 2.94 -22.35
C GLY A 276 -17.84 3.26 -23.85
N GLY A 277 -18.77 2.64 -24.56
CA GLY A 277 -19.01 2.89 -25.99
C GLY A 277 -18.47 1.79 -26.92
N ALA A 278 -18.56 2.03 -28.22
CA ALA A 278 -18.05 1.16 -29.29
C ALA A 278 -16.73 1.73 -29.86
N GLY A 279 -15.90 0.89 -30.48
CA GLY A 279 -14.61 1.29 -31.09
C GLY A 279 -13.38 0.90 -30.27
N ALA A 280 -12.20 0.88 -30.88
CA ALA A 280 -10.97 0.48 -30.20
C ALA A 280 -10.60 1.45 -29.07
N VAL A 281 -9.98 0.94 -27.99
CA VAL A 281 -9.46 1.76 -26.90
C VAL A 281 -7.95 1.86 -27.02
N THR A 282 -7.41 3.07 -27.01
CA THR A 282 -5.97 3.33 -27.04
C THR A 282 -5.48 3.79 -25.67
N ILE A 283 -4.47 3.10 -25.14
CA ILE A 283 -3.64 3.60 -24.03
C ILE A 283 -2.37 4.19 -24.63
N ALA A 284 -2.12 5.47 -24.35
CA ALA A 284 -0.91 6.18 -24.74
C ALA A 284 -0.07 6.53 -23.51
N ALA A 285 1.15 6.00 -23.43
CA ALA A 285 1.99 6.12 -22.24
C ALA A 285 3.49 6.08 -22.58
N SER A 286 4.34 6.26 -21.57
CA SER A 286 5.79 6.13 -21.72
C SER A 286 6.19 4.70 -22.13
N PRO A 287 7.37 4.49 -22.75
CA PRO A 287 7.83 3.16 -23.17
C PRO A 287 7.84 2.13 -22.04
N ALA A 288 8.25 2.53 -20.84
CA ALA A 288 8.30 1.64 -19.68
C ALA A 288 6.91 1.13 -19.26
N VAL A 289 5.90 2.00 -19.33
CA VAL A 289 4.52 1.66 -18.97
C VAL A 289 3.89 0.75 -20.03
N VAL A 290 4.08 1.05 -21.31
CA VAL A 290 3.60 0.19 -22.41
C VAL A 290 4.24 -1.20 -22.32
N ALA A 291 5.55 -1.27 -22.12
CA ALA A 291 6.26 -2.55 -21.99
C ALA A 291 5.75 -3.38 -20.79
N ARG A 292 5.35 -2.75 -19.68
CA ARG A 292 4.72 -3.45 -18.54
C ARG A 292 3.40 -4.10 -18.92
N ILE A 293 2.56 -3.42 -19.70
CA ILE A 293 1.28 -3.96 -20.17
C ILE A 293 1.52 -5.09 -21.18
N GLU A 294 2.43 -4.90 -22.14
CA GLU A 294 2.75 -5.89 -23.18
C GLU A 294 3.35 -7.18 -22.60
N ALA A 295 4.23 -7.06 -21.59
CA ALA A 295 4.80 -8.20 -20.89
C ALA A 295 3.74 -9.08 -20.21
N ASN A 296 2.54 -8.54 -19.95
CA ASN A 296 1.43 -9.21 -19.30
C ASN A 296 0.26 -9.42 -20.27
N GLY A 297 0.45 -10.24 -21.31
CA GLY A 297 -0.58 -10.49 -22.32
C GLY A 297 -1.93 -11.00 -21.79
N ALA A 298 -1.98 -11.56 -20.58
CA ALA A 298 -3.24 -11.90 -19.90
C ALA A 298 -4.06 -10.66 -19.52
N TRP A 299 -3.41 -9.56 -19.11
CA TRP A 299 -4.07 -8.29 -18.81
C TRP A 299 -4.73 -7.69 -20.04
N VAL A 300 -4.03 -7.72 -21.18
CA VAL A 300 -4.56 -7.23 -22.46
C VAL A 300 -5.82 -8.01 -22.84
N ARG A 301 -5.76 -9.35 -22.85
CA ARG A 301 -6.91 -10.20 -23.18
C ARG A 301 -8.08 -9.99 -22.24
N GLU A 302 -7.82 -9.86 -20.95
CA GLU A 302 -8.88 -9.64 -19.95
C GLU A 302 -9.51 -8.26 -20.14
N LEU A 303 -8.72 -7.22 -20.42
CA LEU A 303 -9.25 -5.89 -20.68
C LEU A 303 -10.12 -5.88 -21.94
N GLU A 304 -9.64 -6.44 -23.05
CA GLU A 304 -10.40 -6.54 -24.30
C GLU A 304 -11.72 -7.29 -24.11
N ARG A 305 -11.69 -8.38 -23.33
CA ARG A 305 -12.89 -9.15 -22.98
C ARG A 305 -13.89 -8.31 -22.18
N ARG A 306 -13.43 -7.51 -21.21
CA ARG A 306 -14.30 -6.69 -20.35
C ARG A 306 -14.89 -5.48 -21.08
N ILE A 307 -14.11 -4.84 -21.97
CA ILE A 307 -14.56 -3.65 -22.72
C ILE A 307 -15.24 -3.98 -24.05
N GLY A 308 -15.20 -5.24 -24.49
CA GLY A 308 -15.77 -5.70 -25.76
C GLY A 308 -15.14 -5.05 -26.99
N ALA A 309 -13.88 -4.62 -26.91
CA ALA A 309 -13.18 -3.91 -27.97
C ALA A 309 -11.68 -4.20 -27.93
N ARG A 310 -11.01 -3.96 -29.05
CA ARG A 310 -9.55 -4.10 -29.17
C ARG A 310 -8.83 -3.05 -28.34
N LEU A 311 -7.75 -3.45 -27.69
CA LEU A 311 -6.80 -2.56 -27.04
C LEU A 311 -5.66 -2.21 -28.00
N LEU A 312 -5.38 -0.93 -28.14
CA LEU A 312 -4.22 -0.40 -28.85
C LEU A 312 -3.28 0.23 -27.83
N LEU A 313 -1.99 -0.08 -27.93
CA LEU A 313 -0.96 0.51 -27.08
C LEU A 313 -0.11 1.44 -27.93
N ARG A 314 0.04 2.68 -27.48
CA ARG A 314 0.85 3.70 -28.16
C ARG A 314 1.97 4.19 -27.24
N THR A 315 3.19 4.00 -27.69
CA THR A 315 4.37 4.48 -26.98
C THR A 315 4.66 5.94 -27.33
N GLU A 316 4.84 6.79 -26.32
CA GLU A 316 5.21 8.19 -26.48
C GLU A 316 6.50 8.48 -25.68
N ALA A 317 7.63 8.58 -26.38
CA ALA A 317 8.96 8.61 -25.75
C ALA A 317 9.21 9.81 -24.82
N SER A 318 8.60 10.96 -25.09
CA SER A 318 8.74 12.17 -24.27
C SER A 318 7.81 12.20 -23.06
N ARG A 319 6.89 11.23 -22.93
CA ARG A 319 5.88 11.22 -21.88
C ARG A 319 6.48 10.68 -20.57
N PRO A 320 6.30 11.37 -19.43
CA PRO A 320 6.80 10.88 -18.15
C PRO A 320 6.02 9.65 -17.67
N ILE A 321 6.63 8.84 -16.80
CA ILE A 321 6.05 7.56 -16.33
C ILE A 321 4.70 7.73 -15.63
N TRP A 322 4.54 8.82 -14.86
CA TRP A 322 3.31 9.12 -14.12
C TRP A 322 2.18 9.71 -15.00
N SER A 323 2.38 9.84 -16.31
CA SER A 323 1.38 10.38 -17.23
C SER A 323 0.98 9.36 -18.29
N GLY A 324 -0.29 9.39 -18.66
CA GLY A 324 -0.87 8.51 -19.66
C GLY A 324 -2.29 8.92 -20.01
N ASP A 325 -2.68 8.70 -21.25
CA ASP A 325 -4.03 8.97 -21.75
C ASP A 325 -4.69 7.68 -22.17
N VAL A 326 -6.00 7.68 -21.99
CA VAL A 326 -6.87 6.64 -22.48
C VAL A 326 -7.91 7.32 -23.36
N SER A 327 -8.04 6.85 -24.60
CA SER A 327 -9.01 7.36 -25.56
C SER A 327 -9.73 6.20 -26.24
N ARG A 328 -10.96 6.42 -26.66
CA ARG A 328 -11.71 5.46 -27.47
C ARG A 328 -11.98 6.08 -28.83
N GLU A 329 -11.78 5.31 -29.89
CA GLU A 329 -12.19 5.71 -31.24
C GLU A 329 -13.70 5.80 -31.29
N HIS A 330 -14.22 6.95 -31.73
CA HIS A 330 -15.64 7.08 -32.04
C HIS A 330 -15.84 6.74 -33.53
N PRO A 331 -16.83 5.89 -33.86
CA PRO A 331 -17.18 5.60 -35.25
C PRO A 331 -17.67 6.84 -36.01
#